data_AF-A0A7S0EWB2-F1
#
_entry.id   AF-A0A7S0EWB2-F1
#
_cell.length_a   1.000
_cell.length_b   1.000
_cell.length_c   1.000
_cell.angle_alpha   90.00
_cell.angle_beta   90.00
_cell.angle_gamma   90.00
#
_symmetry.space_group_name_H-M   'P 1'
#
loop_
_entity.id
_entity.type
_entity.pdbx_description
1 polymer ?
#
loop_
_entity_poly.entity_id
_entity_poly.type
_entity_poly.pdbx_seq_one_letter_code
_entity_poly.pdbx_strand_id
1 'polypeptide(L)'
;NLSIVKRPIFYKLRDSGFYPTWIYALSEFISELPLQVLEVCIIGFIAFFCVGFQQSTFPTFLLALLLICLAFVSIYKAIAANSRSASGAQGLAIGFIAFSMCFSGYMVTKGSIPDYFVWIYWILPFPR
;
A
#
# COMPACT_ATOMS: atom_id res chain seq x y z
N ASN A 1 -5.52 0.93 -14.69
CA ASN A 1 -6.58 1.11 -15.70
C ASN A 1 -7.95 0.62 -15.24
N LEU A 2 -8.06 -0.51 -14.53
CA LEU A 2 -9.35 -1.10 -14.13
C LEU A 2 -10.22 -0.19 -13.23
N SER A 3 -9.64 0.51 -12.26
CA SER A 3 -10.39 1.35 -11.29
C SER A 3 -11.08 2.55 -11.95
N ILE A 4 -10.47 3.15 -12.98
CA ILE A 4 -11.05 4.31 -13.70
C ILE A 4 -12.20 3.86 -14.61
N VAL A 5 -12.09 2.67 -15.20
CA VAL A 5 -13.14 2.06 -16.04
C VAL A 5 -14.35 1.64 -15.20
N LYS A 6 -14.15 1.20 -13.96
CA LYS A 6 -15.23 0.79 -13.04
C LYS A 6 -16.01 1.97 -12.43
N ARG A 7 -15.43 3.18 -12.38
CA ARG A 7 -16.07 4.39 -11.82
C ARG A 7 -17.44 4.75 -12.42
N PRO A 8 -17.62 4.84 -13.76
CA PRO A 8 -18.93 5.19 -14.34
C PRO A 8 -20.01 4.13 -14.05
N ILE A 9 -19.63 2.86 -13.97
CA ILE A 9 -20.53 1.75 -13.62
C ILE A 9 -20.94 1.87 -12.15
N PHE A 10 -19.99 2.15 -11.27
CA PHE A 10 -20.25 2.40 -9.85
C PHE A 10 -21.21 3.58 -9.62
N TYR A 11 -21.00 4.71 -10.30
CA TYR A 11 -21.89 5.88 -10.17
C TYR A 11 -23.31 5.55 -10.63
N LYS A 12 -23.50 4.81 -11.73
CA LYS A 12 -24.83 4.36 -12.19
C LYS A 12 -25.53 3.43 -11.19
N LEU A 13 -24.79 2.51 -10.58
CA LEU A 13 -25.31 1.57 -9.58
C LEU A 13 -25.68 2.28 -8.26
N ARG A 14 -24.89 3.28 -7.87
CA ARG A 14 -25.14 4.11 -6.69
C ARG A 14 -26.37 4.99 -6.88
N ASP A 15 -26.50 5.63 -8.03
CA ASP A 15 -27.63 6.53 -8.32
C ASP A 15 -28.96 5.75 -8.43
N SER A 16 -28.88 4.44 -8.73
CA SER A 16 -30.03 3.52 -8.69
C SER A 16 -30.30 2.91 -7.29
N GLY A 17 -29.53 3.30 -6.26
CA GLY A 17 -29.76 2.92 -4.87
C GLY A 17 -29.41 1.48 -4.47
N PHE A 18 -28.71 0.72 -5.31
CA PHE A 18 -28.49 -0.72 -5.06
C PHE A 18 -27.53 -1.05 -3.93
N TYR A 19 -26.40 -0.32 -3.78
CA TYR A 19 -25.40 -0.59 -2.74
C TYR A 19 -24.70 0.68 -2.22
N PRO A 20 -24.45 0.79 -0.90
CA PRO A 20 -23.65 1.86 -0.32
C PRO A 20 -22.15 1.72 -0.65
N THR A 21 -21.44 2.85 -0.66
CA THR A 21 -20.03 2.95 -1.10
C THR A 21 -19.06 2.05 -0.31
N TRP A 22 -19.32 1.80 0.97
CA TRP A 22 -18.47 0.96 1.80
C TRP A 22 -18.51 -0.53 1.41
N ILE A 23 -19.66 -1.04 0.95
CA ILE A 23 -19.80 -2.45 0.52
C ILE A 23 -19.01 -2.68 -0.77
N TYR A 24 -19.02 -1.70 -1.69
CA TYR A 24 -18.23 -1.79 -2.91
C TYR A 24 -16.72 -1.83 -2.62
N ALA A 25 -16.24 -0.93 -1.75
CA ALA A 25 -14.85 -0.92 -1.33
C ALA A 25 -14.45 -2.23 -0.63
N LEU A 26 -15.33 -2.78 0.21
CA LEU A 26 -15.10 -4.04 0.91
C LEU A 26 -15.02 -5.23 -0.07
N SER A 27 -15.93 -5.29 -1.04
CA SER A 27 -15.92 -6.35 -2.07
C SER A 27 -14.66 -6.30 -2.93
N GLU A 28 -14.21 -5.10 -3.31
CA GLU A 28 -12.96 -4.91 -4.03
C GLU A 28 -11.75 -5.32 -3.19
N PHE A 29 -11.74 -4.97 -1.90
CA PHE A 29 -10.68 -5.37 -0.97
C PHE A 29 -10.60 -6.89 -0.80
N ILE A 30 -11.73 -7.57 -0.57
CA ILE A 30 -11.78 -9.03 -0.41
C ILE A 30 -11.32 -9.75 -1.68
N SER A 31 -11.65 -9.21 -2.86
CA SER A 31 -11.27 -9.84 -4.15
C SER A 31 -9.76 -9.76 -4.42
N GLU A 32 -9.10 -8.69 -3.98
CA GLU A 32 -7.67 -8.48 -4.23
C GLU A 32 -6.76 -9.07 -3.13
N LEU A 33 -7.29 -9.23 -1.91
CA LEU A 33 -6.57 -9.80 -0.78
C LEU A 33 -5.89 -11.16 -1.10
N PRO A 34 -6.54 -12.18 -1.68
CA PRO A 34 -5.89 -13.48 -1.91
C PRO A 34 -4.72 -13.39 -2.88
N LEU A 35 -4.83 -12.57 -3.93
CA LEU A 35 -3.75 -12.35 -4.88
C LEU A 35 -2.56 -11.67 -4.21
N GLN A 36 -2.82 -10.66 -3.38
CA GLN A 36 -1.77 -9.93 -2.68
C GLN A 36 -1.06 -10.80 -1.63
N VAL A 37 -1.78 -11.63 -0.89
CA VAL A 37 -1.16 -12.58 0.06
C VAL A 37 -0.27 -13.56 -0.68
N LEU A 38 -0.72 -14.11 -1.81
CA LEU A 38 0.06 -15.06 -2.59
C LEU A 38 1.35 -14.45 -3.13
N GLU A 39 1.28 -13.23 -3.66
CA GLU A 39 2.45 -12.49 -4.14
C GLU A 39 3.47 -12.23 -3.02
N VAL A 40 3.01 -11.74 -1.86
CA VAL A 40 3.86 -11.48 -0.70
C VAL A 40 4.47 -12.77 -0.16
N CYS A 41 3.72 -13.87 -0.12
CA CYS A 41 4.24 -15.16 0.31
C CYS A 41 5.36 -15.65 -0.59
N ILE A 42 5.20 -15.56 -1.92
CA ILE A 42 6.22 -16.03 -2.88
C ILE A 42 7.47 -15.16 -2.79
N ILE A 43 7.33 -13.84 -2.91
CA ILE A 43 8.47 -12.92 -2.89
C ILE A 43 9.14 -12.90 -1.52
N GLY A 44 8.34 -12.89 -0.45
CA GLY A 44 8.82 -12.91 0.93
C GLY A 44 9.58 -14.20 1.25
N PHE A 45 9.10 -15.36 0.79
CA PHE A 45 9.81 -16.62 0.95
C PHE A 45 11.17 -16.57 0.26
N ILE A 46 11.22 -16.21 -1.02
CA ILE A 46 12.47 -16.12 -1.79
C ILE A 46 13.45 -15.16 -1.10
N ALA A 47 12.99 -13.96 -0.75
CA ALA A 47 13.83 -12.94 -0.10
C ALA A 47 14.38 -13.43 1.26
N PHE A 48 13.56 -14.11 2.06
CA PHE A 48 13.96 -14.61 3.37
C PHE A 48 15.10 -15.64 3.27
N PHE A 49 14.99 -16.59 2.32
CA PHE A 49 16.02 -17.61 2.11
C PHE A 49 17.28 -17.03 1.44
N CYS A 50 17.16 -16.04 0.55
CA CYS A 50 18.31 -15.39 -0.07
C CYS A 50 19.18 -14.61 0.94
N VAL A 51 18.57 -13.96 1.93
CA VAL A 51 19.31 -13.16 2.92
C VAL A 51 19.87 -14.03 4.06
N GLY A 52 19.31 -15.23 4.27
CA GLY A 52 19.80 -16.16 5.29
C GLY A 52 19.36 -15.82 6.71
N PHE A 53 18.12 -15.32 6.88
CA PHE A 53 17.57 -14.99 8.19
C PHE A 53 17.33 -16.22 9.10
N GLN A 54 17.24 -15.98 10.40
CA GLN A 54 16.93 -17.03 11.38
C GLN A 54 15.48 -17.52 11.22
N GLN A 55 15.31 -18.83 11.01
CA GLN A 55 14.04 -19.49 10.69
C GLN A 55 12.89 -19.20 11.69
N SER A 56 13.21 -18.95 12.97
CA SER A 56 12.22 -18.59 14.00
C SER A 56 11.51 -17.26 13.75
N THR A 57 12.12 -16.36 12.95
CA THR A 57 11.59 -15.02 12.64
C THR A 57 10.79 -14.99 11.34
N PHE A 58 10.65 -16.13 10.65
CA PHE A 58 9.91 -16.22 9.40
C PHE A 58 8.46 -15.70 9.48
N PRO A 59 7.63 -16.08 10.48
CA PRO A 59 6.23 -15.63 10.52
C PRO A 59 6.09 -14.13 10.81
N THR A 60 6.96 -13.55 11.64
CA THR A 60 6.95 -12.12 11.94
C THR A 60 7.43 -11.29 10.76
N PHE A 61 8.45 -11.77 10.03
CA PHE A 61 8.90 -11.16 8.79
C PHE A 61 7.81 -11.14 7.73
N LEU A 62 7.15 -12.29 7.50
CA LEU A 62 6.10 -12.41 6.49
C LEU A 62 4.88 -11.55 6.84
N LEU A 63 4.48 -11.51 8.12
CA LEU A 63 3.40 -10.65 8.58
C LEU A 63 3.74 -9.16 8.39
N ALA A 64 4.96 -8.74 8.75
CA ALA A 64 5.41 -7.36 8.56
C ALA A 64 5.42 -6.96 7.08
N LEU A 65 5.91 -7.85 6.21
CA LEU A 65 5.93 -7.65 4.76
C LEU A 65 4.52 -7.55 4.17
N LEU A 66 3.59 -8.36 4.65
CA LEU A 66 2.20 -8.32 4.23
C LEU A 66 1.51 -7.02 4.66
N LEU A 67 1.72 -6.58 5.91
CA LEU A 67 1.14 -5.34 6.43
C LEU A 67 1.65 -4.10 5.68
N ILE A 68 2.95 -4.04 5.37
CA ILE A 68 3.49 -2.90 4.62
C ILE A 68 2.96 -2.87 3.19
N CYS A 69 2.87 -4.02 2.51
CA CYS A 69 2.29 -4.10 1.17
C CYS A 69 0.81 -3.67 1.16
N LEU A 70 0.02 -4.11 2.14
CA LEU A 70 -1.38 -3.68 2.29
C LEU A 70 -1.50 -2.17 2.54
N ALA A 71 -0.63 -1.62 3.39
CA ALA A 71 -0.61 -0.18 3.66
C ALA A 71 -0.30 0.63 2.39
N PHE A 72 0.73 0.26 1.63
CA PHE A 72 1.07 0.96 0.38
C PHE A 72 -0.01 0.83 -0.69
N VAL A 73 -0.64 -0.34 -0.84
CA VAL A 73 -1.77 -0.51 -1.76
C VAL A 73 -2.95 0.38 -1.36
N SER A 74 -3.26 0.49 -0.07
CA SER A 74 -4.34 1.36 0.40
C SER A 74 -4.07 2.84 0.11
N ILE A 75 -2.82 3.31 0.29
CA ILE A 75 -2.42 4.68 -0.02
C ILE A 75 -2.48 4.93 -1.53
N TYR A 76 -1.99 4.00 -2.35
CA TYR A 76 -2.08 4.10 -3.80
C TYR A 76 -3.54 4.19 -4.27
N LYS A 77 -4.43 3.38 -3.69
CA LYS A 77 -5.87 3.43 -3.98
C LYS A 77 -6.49 4.76 -3.58
N ALA A 78 -6.08 5.35 -2.45
CA ALA A 78 -6.54 6.68 -2.04
C ALA A 78 -6.10 7.76 -3.04
N ILE A 79 -4.85 7.72 -3.51
CA ILE A 79 -4.33 8.63 -4.55
C ILE A 79 -5.07 8.44 -5.87
N ALA A 80 -5.31 7.18 -6.27
CA ALA A 80 -6.03 6.84 -7.49
C ALA A 80 -7.52 7.26 -7.43
N ALA A 81 -8.15 7.16 -6.26
CA ALA A 81 -9.52 7.62 -6.05
C ALA A 81 -9.65 9.14 -6.19
N ASN A 82 -8.64 9.91 -5.75
CA ASN A 82 -8.64 11.37 -5.87
C ASN A 82 -8.24 11.88 -7.28
N SER A 83 -7.56 11.05 -8.07
CA SER A 83 -7.02 11.45 -9.38
C SER A 83 -8.03 11.28 -10.52
N ARG A 84 -8.06 12.23 -11.46
CA ARG A 84 -8.92 12.18 -12.68
C ARG A 84 -8.29 11.42 -13.86
N SER A 85 -6.97 11.28 -13.86
CA SER A 85 -6.18 10.61 -14.92
C SER A 85 -5.30 9.50 -14.34
N ALA A 86 -5.20 8.38 -15.07
CA ALA A 86 -4.38 7.23 -14.69
C ALA A 86 -2.89 7.58 -14.60
N SER A 87 -2.39 8.34 -15.59
CA SER A 87 -0.98 8.73 -15.67
C SER A 87 -0.61 9.70 -14.56
N GLY A 88 -1.52 10.62 -14.21
CA GLY A 88 -1.33 11.53 -13.08
C GLY A 88 -1.28 10.82 -11.73
N ALA A 89 -2.16 9.81 -11.54
CA ALA A 89 -2.16 8.99 -10.33
C ALA A 89 -0.85 8.20 -10.17
N GLN A 90 -0.34 7.62 -11.27
CA GLN A 90 0.93 6.88 -11.25
C GLN A 90 2.12 7.79 -10.92
N GLY A 91 2.19 8.98 -11.53
CA GLY A 91 3.25 9.95 -11.22
C GLY A 91 3.24 10.37 -9.75
N LEU A 92 2.07 10.67 -9.19
CA LEU A 92 1.92 11.01 -7.77
C LEU A 92 2.29 9.85 -6.84
N ALA A 93 1.92 8.62 -7.22
CA ALA A 93 2.26 7.43 -6.44
C ALA A 93 3.77 7.19 -6.37
N ILE A 94 4.47 7.31 -7.50
CA ILE A 94 5.93 7.17 -7.56
C ILE A 94 6.59 8.26 -6.71
N GLY A 95 6.12 9.50 -6.81
CA GLY A 95 6.60 10.60 -5.97
C GLY A 95 6.39 10.33 -4.47
N PHE A 96 5.23 9.78 -4.10
CA PHE A 96 4.94 9.41 -2.71
C PHE A 96 5.84 8.29 -2.20
N ILE A 97 6.11 7.26 -3.02
CA ILE A 97 7.04 6.18 -2.67
C ILE A 97 8.45 6.74 -2.46
N ALA A 98 8.95 7.56 -3.37
CA ALA A 98 10.26 8.19 -3.24
C ALA A 98 10.36 9.02 -1.95
N PHE A 99 9.32 9.81 -1.65
CA PHE A 99 9.22 10.56 -0.41
C PHE A 99 9.26 9.63 0.82
N SER A 100 8.47 8.56 0.83
CA SER A 100 8.45 7.59 1.94
C SER A 100 9.80 6.93 2.18
N MET A 101 10.58 6.65 1.12
CA MET A 101 11.91 6.06 1.24
C MET A 101 12.93 7.01 1.86
N CYS A 102 12.85 8.31 1.58
CA CYS A 102 13.74 9.30 2.21
C CYS A 102 13.54 9.37 3.73
N PHE A 103 12.27 9.29 4.18
CA PHE A 103 11.89 9.38 5.59
C PHE A 103 11.72 8.02 6.29
N SER A 104 12.07 6.92 5.61
CA SER A 104 11.97 5.55 6.12
C SER A 104 12.93 5.24 7.28
N GLY A 105 13.94 6.07 7.51
CA GLY A 105 15.02 5.80 8.47
C GLY A 105 16.23 5.05 7.87
N TYR A 106 16.09 4.52 6.64
CA TYR A 106 17.17 3.82 5.93
C TYR A 106 18.12 4.79 5.20
N MET A 107 17.59 5.77 4.45
CA MET A 107 18.44 6.77 3.77
C MET A 107 18.83 7.94 4.67
N VAL A 108 17.89 8.44 5.49
CA VAL A 108 18.16 9.50 6.48
C VAL A 108 17.99 8.89 7.87
N THR A 109 19.07 8.82 8.63
CA THR A 109 19.03 8.34 10.01
C THR A 109 18.14 9.24 10.86
N LYS A 110 17.37 8.65 11.79
CA LYS A 110 16.40 9.37 12.65
C LYS A 110 16.98 10.61 13.35
N GLY A 111 18.27 10.57 13.70
CA GLY A 111 18.96 11.68 14.38
C GLY A 111 19.27 12.90 13.50
N SER A 112 19.18 12.76 12.17
CA SER A 112 19.43 13.84 11.21
C SER A 112 18.15 14.47 10.67
N ILE A 113 16.97 13.96 11.06
CA ILE A 113 15.67 14.50 10.65
C ILE A 113 15.37 15.71 11.54
N PRO A 114 15.09 16.90 10.98
CA PRO A 114 14.69 18.06 11.78
C PRO A 114 13.47 17.73 12.65
N ASP A 115 13.44 18.21 13.89
CA ASP A 115 12.36 17.88 14.86
C ASP A 115 10.95 18.16 14.30
N TYR A 116 10.83 19.19 13.43
CA TYR A 116 9.59 19.55 12.74
C TYR A 116 9.09 18.50 11.75
N PHE A 117 9.91 17.58 11.25
CA PHE A 117 9.52 16.52 10.30
C PHE A 117 9.49 15.13 10.94
N VAL A 118 9.77 15.01 12.24
CA VAL A 118 9.82 13.72 12.93
C VAL A 118 8.45 13.01 12.93
N TRP A 119 7.34 13.76 12.86
CA TRP A 119 5.98 13.22 12.78
C TRP A 119 5.75 12.36 11.53
N ILE A 120 6.43 12.66 10.41
CA ILE A 120 6.31 11.90 9.17
C ILE A 120 6.90 10.49 9.35
N TYR A 121 8.02 10.39 10.07
CA TYR A 121 8.63 9.10 10.41
C TYR A 121 7.66 8.20 11.21
N TRP A 122 6.82 8.79 12.06
CA TRP A 122 5.85 8.02 12.87
C TRP A 122 4.62 7.52 12.08
N ILE A 123 4.24 8.22 11.01
CA ILE A 123 3.07 7.88 10.18
C ILE A 123 3.41 6.82 9.14
N LEU A 124 4.67 6.77 8.70
CA LEU A 124 5.07 5.85 7.64
C LEU A 124 4.99 4.39 8.12
N PRO A 125 4.44 3.48 7.31
CA PRO A 125 4.20 2.09 7.69
C PRO A 125 5.46 1.22 7.61
N PHE A 126 6.63 1.73 7.99
CA PHE A 126 7.87 0.96 8.00
C PHE A 126 8.02 0.17 9.31
N PRO A 127 8.49 -1.09 9.26
CA PRO A 127 8.82 -1.84 10.47
C PRO A 127 9.93 -1.12 11.25
N ARG A 128 9.78 -1.10 12.57
CA ARG A 128 10.74 -0.49 13.51
C ARG A 128 11.71 -1.54 14.04
#